data_AF-A0A195B4E7-F1
#
_entry.id   AF-A0A195B4E7-F1
#
_cell.length_a   1.000
_cell.length_b   1.000
_cell.length_c   1.000
_cell.angle_alpha   90.00
_cell.angle_beta   90.00
_cell.angle_gamma   90.00
#
_symmetry.space_group_name_H-M   'P 1'
#
loop_
_entity.id
_entity.type
_entity.pdbx_description
1 polymer ?
#
loop_
_entity_poly.entity_id
_entity_poly.type
_entity_poly.pdbx_seq_one_letter_code
_entity_poly.pdbx_strand_id
1 'polypeptide(L)'
;MIFSCYSGKRAENVVKKMNEKGYTQVYLYRGGFKAWHDKQNSKRQTFIIKYDQLLKNQKKSDVLIIDVREPEELAETGKIPESINIRSSDVVKEFKELSEEAFEEKYNKSKPTEDTKIIFSCHSGKRSERVQKQMQELGYKQYDNIFQNH
;
A
#
# COMPACT_ATOMS: atom_id res chain seq x y z
N MET A 1 -14.10 3.58 -35.18
CA MET A 1 -14.40 4.49 -34.04
C MET A 1 -14.44 3.68 -32.75
N ILE A 2 -13.81 4.17 -31.67
CA ILE A 2 -13.82 3.51 -30.35
C ILE A 2 -14.62 4.37 -29.38
N PHE A 3 -15.65 3.79 -28.76
CA PHE A 3 -16.45 4.45 -27.74
C PHE A 3 -16.14 3.90 -26.34
N SER A 4 -16.00 4.79 -25.36
CA SER A 4 -15.81 4.46 -23.95
C SER A 4 -16.58 5.45 -23.06
N CYS A 5 -16.95 5.03 -21.85
CA CYS A 5 -17.49 5.92 -20.82
C CYS A 5 -17.05 5.42 -19.44
N TYR A 6 -17.36 6.14 -18.36
CA TYR A 6 -16.89 5.79 -17.01
C TYR A 6 -17.19 4.34 -16.60
N SER A 7 -18.42 3.86 -16.86
CA SER A 7 -18.90 2.52 -16.48
C SER A 7 -19.33 1.61 -17.65
N GLY A 8 -18.98 1.95 -18.89
CA GLY A 8 -19.35 1.17 -20.11
C GLY A 8 -20.81 1.31 -20.61
N LYS A 9 -21.80 1.48 -19.71
CA LYS A 9 -23.25 1.44 -20.06
C LYS A 9 -23.70 2.48 -21.09
N ARG A 10 -23.17 3.70 -21.04
CA ARG A 10 -23.55 4.77 -21.99
C ARG A 10 -22.93 4.56 -23.36
N ALA A 11 -21.71 4.03 -23.40
CA ALA A 11 -21.00 3.76 -24.64
C ALA A 11 -21.63 2.58 -25.42
N GLU A 12 -22.25 1.62 -24.74
CA GLU A 12 -23.01 0.53 -25.37
C GLU A 12 -24.17 1.03 -26.23
N ASN A 13 -24.96 1.98 -25.72
CA ASN A 13 -26.08 2.56 -26.46
C ASN A 13 -25.61 3.30 -27.72
N VAL A 14 -24.45 3.93 -27.67
CA VAL A 14 -23.86 4.64 -28.82
C VAL A 14 -23.39 3.66 -29.88
N VAL A 15 -22.71 2.57 -29.50
CA VAL A 15 -22.27 1.53 -30.43
C VAL A 15 -23.46 0.86 -31.12
N LYS A 16 -24.52 0.54 -30.35
CA LYS A 16 -25.75 -0.04 -30.91
C LYS A 16 -26.37 0.87 -31.99
N LYS A 17 -26.52 2.16 -31.68
CA LYS A 17 -27.08 3.15 -32.61
C LYS A 17 -26.21 3.37 -33.86
N MET A 18 -24.90 3.23 -33.74
CA MET A 18 -23.99 3.35 -34.89
C MET A 18 -24.05 2.11 -35.78
N ASN A 19 -24.15 0.90 -35.20
CA ASN A 19 -24.35 -0.32 -35.97
C ASN A 19 -25.68 -0.29 -36.74
N GLU A 20 -26.77 0.17 -36.09
CA GLU A 20 -28.09 0.35 -36.72
C GLU A 20 -28.05 1.35 -37.90
N LYS A 21 -27.09 2.29 -37.89
CA LYS A 21 -26.87 3.27 -38.97
C LYS A 21 -25.91 2.78 -40.05
N GLY A 22 -25.48 1.52 -40.02
CA GLY A 22 -24.63 0.92 -41.05
C GLY A 22 -23.13 1.18 -40.88
N TYR A 23 -22.67 1.73 -39.76
CA TYR A 23 -21.24 1.85 -39.49
C TYR A 23 -20.66 0.48 -39.12
N THR A 24 -19.71 -0.02 -39.91
CA THR A 24 -19.13 -1.37 -39.76
C THR A 24 -17.86 -1.42 -38.92
N GLN A 25 -17.22 -0.28 -38.68
CA GLN A 25 -15.98 -0.17 -37.90
C GLN A 25 -16.21 0.55 -36.56
N VAL A 26 -17.05 -0.03 -35.71
CA VAL A 26 -17.38 0.53 -34.39
C VAL A 26 -17.00 -0.44 -33.28
N TYR A 27 -16.20 0.04 -32.33
CA TYR A 27 -15.65 -0.76 -31.24
C TYR A 27 -16.02 -0.15 -29.89
N LEU A 28 -16.29 -0.99 -28.91
CA LEU A 28 -16.64 -0.61 -27.54
C LEU A 28 -15.53 -1.03 -26.58
N TYR A 29 -14.98 -0.07 -25.84
CA TYR A 29 -14.11 -0.38 -24.71
C TYR A 29 -14.96 -0.56 -23.44
N ARG A 30 -15.41 -1.80 -23.19
CA ARG A 30 -16.32 -2.15 -22.09
C ARG A 30 -15.79 -1.85 -20.69
N GLY A 31 -14.48 -1.91 -20.49
CA GLY A 31 -13.85 -1.64 -19.20
C GLY A 31 -14.06 -0.20 -18.70
N GLY A 32 -14.33 0.73 -19.62
CA GLY A 32 -14.53 2.14 -19.29
C GLY A 32 -13.31 2.79 -18.61
N PHE A 33 -13.50 4.01 -18.12
CA PHE A 33 -12.42 4.73 -17.43
C PHE A 33 -12.00 4.03 -16.13
N LYS A 34 -12.93 3.38 -15.42
CA LYS A 34 -12.62 2.63 -14.19
C LYS A 34 -11.63 1.50 -14.44
N ALA A 35 -11.90 0.59 -15.39
CA ALA A 35 -10.96 -0.50 -15.66
C ALA A 35 -9.65 -0.01 -16.32
N TRP A 36 -9.68 1.13 -17.02
CA TRP A 36 -8.45 1.76 -17.52
C TRP A 36 -7.59 2.30 -16.37
N HIS A 37 -8.21 2.97 -15.39
CA HIS A 37 -7.55 3.45 -14.18
C HIS A 37 -7.03 2.28 -13.33
N ASP A 38 -7.81 1.21 -13.17
CA ASP A 38 -7.40 0.00 -12.43
C ASP A 38 -6.23 -0.70 -13.13
N LYS A 39 -6.20 -0.75 -14.47
CA LYS A 39 -5.07 -1.30 -15.24
C LYS A 39 -3.81 -0.44 -15.17
N GLN A 40 -3.93 0.89 -15.10
CA GLN A 40 -2.77 1.75 -14.83
C GLN A 40 -2.25 1.59 -13.40
N ASN A 41 -3.12 1.29 -12.44
CA ASN A 41 -2.76 1.02 -11.05
C ASN A 41 -2.33 -0.44 -10.77
N SER A 42 -2.27 -1.30 -11.79
CA SER A 42 -1.86 -2.72 -11.67
C SER A 42 -0.42 -2.92 -11.17
N LYS A 43 0.38 -1.84 -11.04
CA LYS A 43 1.69 -1.86 -10.37
C LYS A 43 1.65 -1.51 -8.87
N ARG A 44 0.47 -1.32 -8.26
CA ARG A 44 0.36 -1.52 -6.81
C ARG A 44 0.35 -3.02 -6.57
N GLN A 45 1.53 -3.61 -6.54
CA GLN A 45 1.74 -4.88 -5.89
C GLN A 45 1.49 -4.63 -4.40
N THR A 46 0.23 -4.67 -3.99
CA THR A 46 -0.13 -4.58 -2.58
C THR A 46 0.29 -5.90 -1.97
N PHE A 47 1.54 -5.98 -1.53
CA PHE A 47 2.08 -7.12 -0.82
C PHE A 47 1.46 -7.17 0.58
N ILE A 48 0.27 -7.78 0.65
CA ILE A 48 -0.40 -8.07 1.91
C ILE A 48 0.25 -9.35 2.47
N ILE A 49 1.05 -9.20 3.52
CA ILE A 49 1.67 -10.35 4.21
C ILE A 49 0.63 -10.98 5.15
N LYS A 50 0.45 -12.30 5.05
CA LYS A 50 -0.37 -13.08 6.01
C LYS A 50 0.38 -13.32 7.33
N TYR A 51 -0.34 -13.51 8.43
CA TYR A 51 0.25 -13.73 9.77
C TYR A 51 1.36 -14.80 9.79
N ASP A 52 1.15 -15.95 9.14
CA ASP A 52 2.15 -17.02 9.07
C ASP A 52 3.43 -16.62 8.32
N GLN A 53 3.30 -15.73 7.32
CA GLN A 53 4.46 -15.18 6.62
C GLN A 53 5.17 -14.12 7.46
N LEU A 54 4.44 -13.35 8.27
CA LEU A 54 5.02 -12.44 9.23
C LEU A 54 5.90 -13.20 10.24
N LEU A 55 5.41 -14.30 10.83
CA LEU A 55 6.19 -15.12 11.76
C LEU A 55 7.49 -15.69 11.14
N LYS A 56 7.47 -16.00 9.84
CA LYS A 56 8.66 -16.46 9.11
C LYS A 56 9.65 -15.33 8.82
N ASN A 57 9.16 -14.13 8.53
CA ASN A 57 9.98 -12.97 8.21
C ASN A 57 10.53 -12.29 9.46
N GLN A 58 9.86 -12.43 10.60
CA GLN A 58 10.25 -11.86 11.89
C GLN A 58 11.65 -12.29 12.35
N LYS A 59 12.10 -13.49 11.94
CA LYS A 59 13.41 -14.05 12.31
C LYS A 59 14.53 -13.62 11.36
N LYS A 60 14.23 -12.86 10.31
CA LYS A 60 15.24 -12.35 9.37
C LYS A 60 15.74 -11.02 9.90
N SER A 61 17.06 -10.88 10.02
CA SER A 61 17.73 -9.64 10.42
C SER A 61 17.41 -8.45 9.51
N ASP A 62 17.03 -8.73 8.27
CA ASP A 62 16.92 -7.72 7.21
C ASP A 62 15.48 -7.17 7.05
N VAL A 63 14.59 -7.48 7.99
CA VAL A 63 13.18 -7.08 7.96
C VAL A 63 12.82 -6.26 9.19
N LEU A 64 12.34 -5.04 8.96
CA LEU A 64 11.83 -4.16 10.01
C LEU A 64 10.30 -4.09 9.95
N ILE A 65 9.62 -4.42 11.05
CA ILE A 65 8.16 -4.33 11.15
C ILE A 65 7.81 -3.09 11.97
N ILE A 66 7.00 -2.20 11.40
CA ILE A 66 6.59 -0.94 12.02
C ILE A 66 5.07 -0.93 12.16
N ASP A 67 4.59 -0.96 13.39
CA ASP A 67 3.18 -0.77 13.70
C ASP A 67 2.89 0.74 13.81
N VAL A 68 2.04 1.25 12.92
CA VAL A 68 1.75 2.69 12.79
C VAL A 68 0.47 3.14 13.50
N ARG A 69 -0.04 2.28 14.39
CA ARG A 69 -1.15 2.60 15.29
C ARG A 69 -0.74 3.53 16.42
N GLU A 70 -1.73 4.08 17.09
CA GLU A 70 -1.52 4.81 18.34
C GLU A 70 -1.11 3.83 19.46
N PRO A 71 -0.23 4.25 20.38
CA PRO A 71 0.21 3.41 21.51
C PRO A 71 -0.94 2.85 22.35
N GLU A 72 -2.04 3.60 22.49
CA GLU A 72 -3.22 3.19 23.24
C GLU A 72 -3.93 1.99 22.58
N GLU A 73 -4.03 1.98 21.23
CA GLU A 73 -4.59 0.85 20.49
C GLU A 73 -3.77 -0.43 20.72
N LEU A 74 -2.45 -0.30 20.83
CA LEU A 74 -1.51 -1.41 21.09
C LEU A 74 -1.63 -1.92 22.53
N ALA A 75 -1.89 -1.04 23.49
CA ALA A 75 -2.10 -1.42 24.88
C ALA A 75 -3.38 -2.27 25.04
N GLU A 76 -4.43 -1.97 24.26
CA GLU A 76 -5.71 -2.68 24.31
C GLU A 76 -5.71 -3.98 23.52
N THR A 77 -5.15 -3.98 22.31
CA THR A 77 -5.27 -5.10 21.36
C THR A 77 -3.99 -5.94 21.24
N GLY A 78 -2.91 -5.51 21.89
CA GLY A 78 -1.60 -6.11 21.78
C GLY A 78 -0.80 -5.63 20.56
N LYS A 79 0.46 -6.05 20.53
CA LYS A 79 1.44 -5.69 19.50
C LYS A 79 1.95 -6.89 18.74
N ILE A 80 2.36 -6.66 17.50
CA ILE A 80 3.05 -7.67 16.72
C ILE A 80 4.41 -7.95 17.37
N PRO A 81 4.76 -9.22 17.62
CA PRO A 81 6.08 -9.60 18.13
C PRO A 81 7.23 -9.04 17.24
N GLU A 82 8.33 -8.58 17.86
CA GLU A 82 9.49 -7.91 17.20
C GLU A 82 9.18 -6.64 16.37
N SER A 83 7.93 -6.16 16.37
CA SER A 83 7.60 -4.87 15.77
C SER A 83 7.97 -3.70 16.68
N ILE A 84 8.30 -2.58 16.06
CA ILE A 84 8.43 -1.29 16.72
C ILE A 84 7.14 -0.48 16.48
N ASN A 85 6.74 0.35 17.44
CA ASN A 85 5.62 1.24 17.25
C ASN A 85 6.12 2.65 16.92
N ILE A 86 5.71 3.15 15.75
CA ILE A 86 5.93 4.54 15.35
C ILE A 86 4.62 5.05 14.76
N ARG A 87 3.97 6.01 15.43
CA ARG A 87 2.69 6.56 14.98
C ARG A 87 2.76 7.01 13.54
N SER A 88 1.66 6.82 12.80
CA SER A 88 1.59 7.20 11.39
C SER A 88 1.98 8.65 11.09
N SER A 89 1.78 9.59 12.03
CA SER A 89 2.19 10.99 11.90
C SER A 89 3.69 11.21 12.02
N ASP A 90 4.37 10.33 12.76
CA ASP A 90 5.73 10.56 13.24
C ASP A 90 6.77 9.81 12.39
N VAL A 91 6.36 8.77 11.64
CA VAL A 91 7.28 7.93 10.84
C VAL A 91 8.24 8.75 9.99
N VAL A 92 7.71 9.68 9.19
CA VAL A 92 8.54 10.50 8.29
C VAL A 92 9.52 11.38 9.08
N LYS A 93 9.06 11.94 10.20
CA LYS A 93 9.87 12.80 11.06
C LYS A 93 11.03 12.02 11.64
N GLU A 94 10.75 10.86 12.21
CA GLU A 94 11.75 10.05 12.88
C GLU A 94 12.80 9.51 11.94
N PHE A 95 12.40 9.08 10.74
CA PHE A 95 13.34 8.59 9.74
C PHE A 95 14.26 9.69 9.20
N LYS A 96 13.79 10.94 9.15
CA LYS A 96 14.57 12.12 8.72
C LYS A 96 15.45 12.69 9.82
N GLU A 97 14.93 12.81 11.04
CA GLU A 97 15.55 13.61 12.10
C GLU A 97 16.40 12.79 13.07
N LEU A 98 16.09 11.50 13.29
CA LEU A 98 16.89 10.67 14.20
C LEU A 98 18.19 10.24 13.52
N SER A 99 19.30 10.32 14.26
CA SER A 99 20.55 9.65 13.87
C SER A 99 20.41 8.13 13.99
N GLU A 100 21.38 7.37 13.49
CA GLU A 100 21.37 5.91 13.59
C GLU A 100 21.39 5.45 15.06
N GLU A 101 22.23 6.10 15.88
CA GLU A 101 22.39 5.80 17.31
C GLU A 101 21.12 6.15 18.09
N ALA A 102 20.52 7.31 17.82
CA ALA A 102 19.29 7.73 18.49
C ALA A 102 18.10 6.85 18.11
N PHE A 103 18.05 6.37 16.87
CA PHE A 103 17.03 5.43 16.43
C PHE A 103 17.19 4.07 17.13
N GLU A 104 18.43 3.58 17.23
CA GLU A 104 18.74 2.31 17.90
C GLU A 104 18.48 2.38 19.40
N GLU A 105 18.85 3.47 20.07
CA GLU A 105 18.55 3.67 21.50
C GLU A 105 17.04 3.71 21.76
N LYS A 106 16.28 4.39 20.89
CA LYS A 106 14.83 4.55 21.05
C LYS A 106 14.04 3.28 20.74
N TYR A 107 14.43 2.54 19.70
CA TYR A 107 13.66 1.42 19.16
C TYR A 107 14.29 0.05 19.39
N ASN A 108 15.52 0.01 19.91
CA ASN A 108 16.32 -1.21 20.06
C ASN A 108 16.41 -2.01 18.74
N LYS A 109 16.48 -1.27 17.63
CA LYS A 109 16.60 -1.75 16.25
C LYS A 109 17.47 -0.78 15.48
N SER A 110 18.37 -1.29 14.65
CA SER A 110 19.19 -0.45 13.78
C SER A 110 18.31 0.35 12.82
N LYS A 111 18.72 1.58 12.52
CA LYS A 111 18.02 2.42 11.54
C LYS A 111 18.04 1.73 10.16
N PRO A 112 16.88 1.61 9.48
CA PRO A 112 16.84 0.94 8.19
C PRO A 112 17.52 1.78 7.10
N THR A 113 18.19 1.09 6.18
CA THR A 113 18.70 1.66 4.92
C THR A 113 17.62 1.64 3.83
N GLU A 114 17.86 2.30 2.70
CA GLU A 114 16.92 2.33 1.56
C GLU A 114 16.52 0.95 1.03
N ASP A 115 17.42 -0.03 1.16
CA ASP A 115 17.25 -1.41 0.71
C ASP A 115 16.68 -2.33 1.80
N THR A 116 16.59 -1.85 3.04
CA THR A 116 16.00 -2.63 4.14
C THR A 116 14.52 -2.87 3.86
N LYS A 117 14.06 -4.11 4.06
CA LYS A 117 12.66 -4.45 3.85
C LYS A 117 11.82 -3.97 5.04
N ILE A 118 10.91 -3.02 4.78
CA ILE A 118 10.04 -2.45 5.82
C ILE A 118 8.60 -2.93 5.68
N ILE A 119 8.01 -3.45 6.76
CA ILE A 119 6.63 -3.91 6.79
C ILE A 119 5.80 -2.96 7.65
N PHE A 120 4.87 -2.22 7.05
CA PHE A 120 3.97 -1.34 7.79
C PHE A 120 2.69 -2.07 8.19
N SER A 121 2.34 -2.02 9.47
CA SER A 121 1.13 -2.62 10.02
C SER A 121 0.20 -1.58 10.59
N CYS A 122 -1.10 -1.70 10.32
CA CYS A 122 -2.14 -0.98 11.07
C CYS A 122 -3.46 -1.76 11.09
N HIS A 123 -4.48 -1.21 11.77
CA HIS A 123 -5.79 -1.85 11.85
C HIS A 123 -6.44 -2.06 10.47
N SER A 124 -6.76 -0.97 9.77
CA SER A 124 -7.60 -1.00 8.56
C SER A 124 -6.84 -0.86 7.23
N GLY A 125 -5.52 -0.80 7.26
CA GLY A 125 -4.65 -0.60 6.10
C GLY A 125 -4.47 0.85 5.62
N LYS A 126 -5.39 1.76 5.94
CA LYS A 126 -5.32 3.15 5.44
C LYS A 126 -4.07 3.92 5.89
N ARG A 127 -3.66 3.72 7.15
CA ARG A 127 -2.49 4.40 7.72
C ARG A 127 -1.18 3.83 7.17
N SER A 128 -1.07 2.51 7.05
CA SER A 128 0.12 1.86 6.51
C SER A 128 0.32 2.21 5.03
N GLU A 129 -0.76 2.24 4.22
CA GLU A 129 -0.68 2.72 2.84
C GLU A 129 -0.21 4.18 2.71
N ARG A 130 -0.64 5.06 3.62
CA ARG A 130 -0.20 6.46 3.64
C ARG A 130 1.29 6.56 3.96
N VAL A 131 1.72 5.90 5.04
CA VAL A 131 3.12 5.90 5.47
C VAL A 131 4.02 5.31 4.38
N GLN A 132 3.62 4.19 3.79
CA GLN A 132 4.35 3.54 2.69
C GLN A 132 4.61 4.50 1.53
N LYS A 133 3.61 5.31 1.12
CA LYS A 133 3.81 6.32 0.06
C LYS A 133 4.79 7.41 0.48
N GLN A 134 4.68 7.90 1.71
CA GLN A 134 5.62 8.90 2.20
C GLN A 134 7.04 8.35 2.27
N MET A 135 7.20 7.08 2.64
CA MET A 135 8.49 6.40 2.70
C MET A 135 9.10 6.12 1.32
N GLN A 136 8.27 5.85 0.31
CA GLN A 136 8.69 5.81 -1.10
C GLN A 136 9.29 7.14 -1.54
N GLU A 137 8.65 8.26 -1.17
CA GLU A 137 9.14 9.61 -1.47
C GLU A 137 10.47 9.92 -0.76
N LEU A 138 10.81 9.22 0.32
CA LEU A 138 12.11 9.31 1.00
C LEU A 138 13.19 8.41 0.40
N GLY A 139 12.88 7.61 -0.63
CA GLY A 139 13.85 6.75 -1.31
C GLY A 139 13.90 5.31 -0.83
N TYR A 140 13.04 4.89 0.11
CA TYR A 140 12.96 3.49 0.54
C TYR A 140 12.28 2.64 -0.53
N LYS A 141 12.94 1.53 -0.91
CA LYS A 141 12.59 0.76 -2.11
C LYS A 141 11.80 -0.52 -1.81
N GLN A 142 11.95 -1.06 -0.60
CA GLN A 142 11.37 -2.35 -0.22
C GLN A 142 10.36 -2.19 0.90
N TYR A 143 9.08 -2.39 0.59
CA TYR A 143 8.00 -2.26 1.56
C TYR A 143 6.87 -3.26 1.31
N ASP A 144 6.27 -3.74 2.40
CA ASP A 144 5.04 -4.53 2.40
C ASP A 144 4.05 -3.95 3.43
N ASN A 145 2.75 -4.27 3.30
CA ASN A 145 1.73 -3.84 4.26
C ASN A 145 1.05 -5.02 4.94
N ILE A 146 0.62 -4.81 6.18
CA ILE A 146 -0.22 -5.75 6.92
C ILE A 146 -1.44 -5.03 7.46
N PHE A 147 -2.59 -5.68 7.28
CA PHE A 147 -3.88 -5.20 7.75
C PHE A 147 -4.34 -6.14 8.86
N GLN A 148 -4.57 -5.60 10.06
CA GLN A 148 -4.97 -6.37 11.23
C GLN A 148 -6.51 -6.56 11.31
N ASN A 149 -7.22 -6.42 10.20
CA ASN A 149 -8.65 -6.71 10.16
C ASN A 149 -8.88 -8.23 10.29
N HIS A 150 -9.56 -8.62 11.37
CA HIS A 150 -10.19 -9.93 11.51
C HIS A 150 -11.44 -10.06 10.64
#